data_AF-A0AAN5LAA6-F1
#
_entry.id   AF-A0AAN5LAA6-F1
#
_cell.length_a   1.000
_cell.length_b   1.000
_cell.length_c   1.000
_cell.angle_alpha   90.00
_cell.angle_beta   90.00
_cell.angle_gamma   90.00
#
_symmetry.space_group_name_H-M   'P 1'
#
loop_
_entity.id
_entity.type
_entity.pdbx_description
1 polymer ?
#
loop_
_entity_poly.entity_id
_entity_poly.type
_entity_poly.pdbx_seq_one_letter_code
_entity_poly.pdbx_strand_id
1 'polypeptide(L)'
;MGSSFYRSFEERHRGTVEDIKGRLSFYLPFLARLKARYPDGVIADIGCGRGEWLEILNENGIANIGVDLDDGMLARAREAGLNVQKMDCLKFLEQQEDESLIALTGFHIAEHLPFEVLQQLVKHTLRVLKPGGLLILETPNPENLSVGACSFYMDPTHHHPLPPPLLEFLPIHYGFTRAITVRLQEKDALKAADAAIKLVDVLKGVSPDYSIIAQKDALPEVLASFEPLFTQQYGLTLDALSERYDAILQEQQAASAARLAALDKSYARKMGEMAQSIQLLQGQVGELNQLVAHNHQLQQQVADLHNSRSWRVTQPLRWLSFQRQLLRQEGVKVRCRRAARKILRKGMALSLVFFHRYPKSKVYLFKILRKTGSYQLFQRVMLVSTDPMMMAKSRRYDVGTEEMTSRALSIYNELKNKNTEK
;
A
#
# COMPACT_ATOMS: atom_id res chain seq x y z
N MET A 1 -28.40 -41.18 -2.58
CA MET A 1 -29.15 -39.91 -2.47
C MET A 1 -30.40 -40.01 -3.32
N GLY A 2 -31.54 -39.46 -2.90
CA GLY A 2 -32.72 -39.41 -3.77
C GLY A 2 -32.49 -38.44 -4.93
N SER A 3 -32.89 -38.80 -6.15
CA SER A 3 -32.71 -37.98 -7.37
C SER A 3 -33.23 -36.54 -7.22
N SER A 4 -34.26 -36.34 -6.40
CA SER A 4 -34.83 -35.02 -6.11
C SER A 4 -33.86 -34.06 -5.39
N PHE A 5 -33.01 -34.53 -4.48
CA PHE A 5 -32.06 -33.64 -3.77
C PHE A 5 -30.95 -33.17 -4.72
N TYR A 6 -30.39 -34.11 -5.49
CA TYR A 6 -29.34 -33.84 -6.46
C TYR A 6 -29.81 -32.81 -7.51
N ARG A 7 -31.00 -33.01 -8.07
CA ARG A 7 -31.60 -32.07 -9.02
C ARG A 7 -31.75 -30.66 -8.46
N SER A 8 -32.31 -30.51 -7.25
CA SER A 8 -32.47 -29.19 -6.63
C SER A 8 -31.14 -28.54 -6.26
N PHE A 9 -30.12 -29.34 -5.92
CA PHE A 9 -28.78 -28.85 -5.65
C PHE A 9 -28.12 -28.33 -6.94
N GLU A 10 -28.19 -29.11 -8.02
CA GLU A 10 -27.64 -28.75 -9.32
C GLU A 10 -28.33 -27.53 -9.93
N GLU A 11 -29.67 -27.47 -9.91
CA GLU A 11 -30.45 -26.30 -10.36
C GLU A 11 -30.04 -25.01 -9.62
N ARG A 12 -29.67 -25.10 -8.34
CA ARG A 12 -29.25 -23.94 -7.55
C ARG A 12 -27.81 -23.49 -7.82
N HIS A 13 -26.91 -24.40 -8.19
CA HIS A 13 -25.48 -24.12 -8.25
C HIS A 13 -24.88 -24.10 -9.66
N ARG A 14 -25.53 -24.68 -10.68
CA ARG A 14 -24.98 -24.78 -12.04
C ARG A 14 -25.05 -23.47 -12.83
N GLY A 15 -25.96 -22.56 -12.48
CA GLY A 15 -26.18 -21.28 -13.15
C GLY A 15 -27.43 -21.27 -14.04
N THR A 16 -27.67 -20.16 -14.73
CA THR A 16 -28.82 -20.02 -15.65
C THR A 16 -28.57 -20.80 -16.95
N VAL A 17 -29.63 -21.11 -17.70
CA VAL A 17 -29.50 -21.79 -19.01
C VAL A 17 -28.68 -20.94 -19.97
N GLU A 18 -28.88 -19.63 -19.96
CA GLU A 18 -28.15 -18.66 -20.78
C GLU A 18 -26.65 -18.64 -20.44
N ASP A 19 -26.31 -18.66 -19.15
CA ASP A 19 -24.91 -18.72 -18.71
C ASP A 19 -24.23 -20.02 -19.17
N ILE A 20 -24.92 -21.16 -19.06
CA ILE A 20 -24.42 -22.47 -19.51
C ILE A 20 -24.22 -22.46 -21.02
N LYS A 21 -25.20 -21.96 -21.80
CA LYS A 21 -25.07 -21.84 -23.25
C LYS A 21 -23.90 -20.95 -23.66
N GLY A 22 -23.70 -19.84 -22.96
CA GLY A 22 -22.56 -18.94 -23.21
C GLY A 22 -21.22 -19.64 -23.01
N ARG A 23 -21.08 -20.46 -21.95
CA ARG A 23 -19.86 -21.24 -21.66
C ARG A 23 -19.60 -22.31 -22.72
N LEU A 24 -20.61 -23.11 -23.06
CA LEU A 24 -20.48 -24.24 -24.00
C LEU A 24 -20.28 -23.79 -25.45
N SER A 25 -20.66 -22.55 -25.79
CA SER A 25 -20.43 -21.98 -27.13
C SER A 25 -18.94 -21.91 -27.51
N PHE A 26 -18.03 -21.99 -26.52
CA PHE A 26 -16.58 -22.14 -26.74
C PHE A 26 -16.22 -23.29 -27.70
N TYR A 27 -16.97 -24.40 -27.68
CA TYR A 27 -16.64 -25.60 -28.46
C TYR A 27 -17.12 -25.54 -29.92
N LEU A 28 -18.00 -24.59 -30.27
CA LEU A 28 -18.58 -24.48 -31.62
C LEU A 28 -17.54 -24.37 -32.75
N PRO A 29 -16.42 -23.63 -32.62
CA PRO A 29 -15.39 -23.58 -33.65
C PRO A 29 -14.77 -24.95 -33.97
N PHE A 30 -14.63 -25.83 -32.97
CA PHE A 30 -14.14 -27.19 -33.18
C PHE A 30 -15.17 -28.03 -33.94
N LEU A 31 -16.44 -27.95 -33.51
CA LEU A 31 -17.53 -28.70 -34.14
C LEU A 31 -17.84 -28.23 -35.56
N ALA A 32 -17.70 -26.94 -35.85
CA ALA A 32 -17.91 -26.39 -37.18
C ALA A 32 -16.97 -27.03 -38.22
N ARG A 33 -15.72 -27.34 -37.83
CA ARG A 33 -14.75 -28.04 -38.70
C ARG A 33 -15.19 -29.47 -38.98
N LEU A 34 -15.67 -30.19 -37.96
CA LEU A 34 -16.21 -31.53 -38.12
C LEU A 34 -17.47 -31.54 -38.99
N LYS A 35 -18.41 -30.63 -38.74
CA LYS A 35 -19.66 -30.49 -39.50
C LYS A 35 -19.39 -30.19 -40.97
N ALA A 36 -18.45 -29.30 -41.27
CA ALA A 36 -18.07 -28.99 -42.64
C ALA A 36 -17.57 -30.23 -43.40
N ARG A 37 -16.88 -31.15 -42.69
CA ARG A 37 -16.36 -32.39 -43.26
C ARG A 37 -17.40 -33.51 -43.33
N TYR A 38 -18.28 -33.57 -42.35
CA TYR A 38 -19.32 -34.58 -42.16
C TYR A 38 -20.67 -33.89 -41.91
N PRO A 39 -21.35 -33.40 -42.97
CA PRO A 39 -22.58 -32.62 -42.82
C PRO A 39 -23.70 -33.34 -42.06
N ASP A 40 -23.79 -34.66 -42.25
CA ASP A 40 -24.78 -35.55 -41.60
C ASP A 40 -24.20 -36.25 -40.36
N GLY A 41 -23.03 -35.80 -39.88
CA GLY A 41 -22.35 -36.41 -38.75
C GLY A 41 -23.09 -36.20 -37.43
N VAL A 42 -23.13 -37.24 -36.60
CA VAL A 42 -23.82 -37.24 -35.31
C VAL A 42 -22.83 -37.00 -34.17
N ILE A 43 -23.20 -36.14 -33.22
CA ILE A 43 -22.52 -35.95 -31.94
C ILE A 43 -23.29 -36.68 -30.84
N ALA A 44 -22.58 -37.46 -30.02
CA ALA A 44 -23.15 -38.03 -28.80
C ALA A 44 -22.71 -37.21 -27.58
N ASP A 45 -23.66 -36.83 -26.73
CA ASP A 45 -23.39 -36.18 -25.44
C ASP A 45 -23.69 -37.14 -24.30
N ILE A 46 -22.65 -37.51 -23.55
CA ILE A 46 -22.73 -38.47 -22.46
C ILE A 46 -22.84 -37.72 -21.13
N GLY A 47 -23.88 -38.01 -20.35
CA GLY A 47 -24.25 -37.21 -19.19
C GLY A 47 -24.94 -35.91 -19.60
N CYS A 48 -25.85 -35.97 -20.59
CA CYS A 48 -26.43 -34.77 -21.18
C CYS A 48 -27.34 -33.98 -20.23
N GLY A 49 -27.74 -34.58 -19.09
CA GLY A 49 -28.53 -33.94 -18.05
C GLY A 49 -29.81 -33.31 -18.59
N ARG A 50 -29.90 -31.98 -18.47
CA ARG A 50 -31.06 -31.18 -18.87
C ARG A 50 -31.10 -30.82 -20.36
N GLY A 51 -30.03 -31.13 -21.11
CA GLY A 51 -29.98 -31.02 -22.56
C GLY A 51 -29.58 -29.63 -23.11
N GLU A 52 -29.03 -28.72 -22.31
CA GLU A 52 -28.63 -27.39 -22.77
C GLU A 52 -27.62 -27.46 -23.93
N TRP A 53 -26.69 -28.42 -23.89
CA TRP A 53 -25.76 -28.66 -25.00
C TRP A 53 -26.46 -29.12 -26.28
N LEU A 54 -27.42 -30.04 -26.16
CA LEU A 54 -28.19 -30.53 -27.30
C LEU A 54 -29.04 -29.43 -27.94
N GLU A 55 -29.57 -28.50 -27.15
CA GLU A 55 -30.22 -27.29 -27.67
C GLU A 55 -29.26 -26.47 -28.54
N ILE A 56 -28.02 -26.23 -28.07
CA ILE A 56 -26.99 -25.52 -28.85
C ILE A 56 -26.66 -26.26 -30.15
N LEU A 57 -26.51 -27.58 -30.09
CA LEU A 57 -26.24 -28.39 -31.29
C LEU A 57 -27.40 -28.29 -32.30
N ASN A 58 -28.64 -28.34 -31.84
CA ASN A 58 -29.83 -28.15 -32.69
C ASN A 58 -29.89 -26.75 -33.31
N GLU A 59 -29.63 -25.70 -32.53
CA GLU A 59 -29.57 -24.31 -33.00
C GLU A 59 -28.49 -24.12 -34.09
N ASN A 60 -27.41 -24.89 -34.02
CA ASN A 60 -26.34 -24.91 -35.01
C ASN A 60 -26.54 -25.98 -36.11
N GLY A 61 -27.69 -26.64 -36.14
CA GLY A 61 -28.09 -27.66 -37.12
C GLY A 61 -27.16 -28.87 -37.16
N ILE A 62 -26.62 -29.30 -36.01
CA ILE A 62 -25.75 -30.47 -35.88
C ILE A 62 -26.59 -31.62 -35.34
N ALA A 63 -26.60 -32.75 -36.05
CA ALA A 63 -27.29 -33.96 -35.60
C ALA A 63 -26.67 -34.47 -34.29
N ASN A 64 -27.51 -34.81 -33.31
CA ASN A 64 -27.05 -35.16 -31.98
C ASN A 64 -27.95 -36.18 -31.28
N ILE A 65 -27.39 -36.81 -30.25
CA ILE A 65 -28.09 -37.65 -29.28
C ILE A 65 -27.49 -37.45 -27.89
N GLY A 66 -28.35 -37.25 -26.89
CA GLY A 66 -27.95 -37.20 -25.49
C GLY A 66 -28.22 -38.51 -24.77
N VAL A 67 -27.33 -38.90 -23.87
CA VAL A 67 -27.44 -40.13 -23.08
C VAL A 67 -27.24 -39.79 -21.61
N ASP A 68 -28.18 -40.21 -20.77
CA ASP A 68 -28.09 -40.02 -19.32
C ASP A 68 -28.75 -41.20 -18.56
N LEU A 69 -28.33 -41.44 -17.32
CA LEU A 69 -28.93 -42.46 -16.45
C LEU A 69 -30.12 -41.90 -15.64
N ASP A 70 -30.14 -40.59 -15.36
CA ASP A 70 -31.18 -39.96 -14.56
C ASP A 70 -32.39 -39.55 -15.41
N ASP A 71 -33.48 -40.31 -15.24
CA ASP A 71 -34.74 -40.05 -15.92
C ASP A 71 -35.36 -38.71 -15.54
N GLY A 72 -35.09 -38.22 -14.33
CA GLY A 72 -35.56 -36.93 -13.84
C GLY A 72 -34.87 -35.75 -14.51
N MET A 73 -33.63 -35.91 -14.97
CA MET A 73 -32.91 -34.91 -15.77
C MET A 73 -33.42 -34.92 -17.21
N LEU A 74 -33.61 -36.11 -17.77
CA LEU A 74 -34.10 -36.29 -19.14
C LEU A 74 -35.55 -35.81 -19.34
N ALA A 75 -36.36 -35.71 -18.28
CA ALA A 75 -37.73 -35.24 -18.37
C ALA A 75 -37.84 -33.89 -19.10
N ARG A 76 -37.01 -32.90 -18.71
CA ARG A 76 -36.96 -31.59 -19.36
C ARG A 76 -36.52 -31.72 -20.83
N ALA A 77 -35.47 -32.49 -21.09
CA ALA A 77 -34.93 -32.64 -22.44
C ALA A 77 -35.98 -33.26 -23.40
N ARG A 78 -36.75 -34.24 -22.92
CA ARG A 78 -37.86 -34.83 -23.68
C ARG A 78 -39.01 -33.84 -23.89
N GLU A 79 -39.37 -33.05 -22.89
CA GLU A 79 -40.38 -31.99 -23.01
C GLU A 79 -39.98 -30.93 -24.05
N ALA A 80 -38.68 -30.62 -24.15
CA ALA A 80 -38.11 -29.74 -25.16
C ALA A 80 -37.96 -30.39 -26.55
N GLY A 81 -38.37 -31.66 -26.73
CA GLY A 81 -38.28 -32.38 -27.99
C GLY A 81 -36.86 -32.79 -28.40
N LEU A 82 -35.92 -32.83 -27.44
CA LEU A 82 -34.54 -33.21 -27.69
C LEU A 82 -34.40 -34.73 -27.88
N ASN A 83 -33.45 -35.13 -28.72
CA ASN A 83 -33.14 -36.54 -28.94
C ASN A 83 -32.31 -37.10 -27.78
N VAL A 84 -32.99 -37.70 -26.79
CA VAL A 84 -32.34 -38.24 -25.60
C VAL A 84 -32.73 -39.69 -25.31
N GLN A 85 -31.77 -40.45 -24.78
CA GLN A 85 -31.93 -41.85 -24.42
C GLN A 85 -31.50 -42.09 -22.97
N LYS A 86 -32.34 -42.82 -22.22
CA LYS A 86 -31.97 -43.29 -20.88
C LYS A 86 -31.12 -44.55 -21.01
N MET A 87 -29.80 -44.42 -20.87
CA MET A 87 -28.88 -45.55 -21.03
C MET A 87 -27.56 -45.31 -20.29
N ASP A 88 -26.89 -46.40 -19.92
CA ASP A 88 -25.50 -46.36 -19.47
C ASP A 88 -24.57 -45.96 -20.62
N CYS A 89 -23.57 -45.13 -20.33
CA CYS A 89 -22.69 -44.58 -21.36
C CYS A 89 -21.89 -45.64 -22.11
N LEU A 90 -21.39 -46.68 -21.42
CA LEU A 90 -20.63 -47.75 -22.06
C LEU A 90 -21.55 -48.62 -22.91
N LYS A 91 -22.73 -48.97 -22.40
CA LYS A 91 -23.73 -49.74 -23.18
C LYS A 91 -24.16 -48.99 -24.44
N PHE A 92 -24.33 -47.67 -24.35
CA PHE A 92 -24.64 -46.86 -25.52
C PHE A 92 -23.53 -46.95 -26.57
N LEU A 93 -22.26 -46.78 -26.15
CA LEU A 93 -21.12 -46.85 -27.06
C LEU A 93 -20.92 -48.24 -27.65
N GLU A 94 -21.12 -49.31 -26.88
CA GLU A 94 -21.08 -50.69 -27.37
C GLU A 94 -22.08 -50.95 -28.50
N GLN A 95 -23.22 -50.27 -28.50
CA GLN A 95 -24.24 -50.37 -29.55
C GLN A 95 -23.93 -49.52 -30.79
N GLN A 96 -23.00 -48.58 -30.70
CA GLN A 96 -22.62 -47.77 -31.84
C GLN A 96 -21.66 -48.53 -32.75
N GLU A 97 -21.88 -48.39 -34.07
CA GLU A 97 -20.97 -48.88 -35.10
C GLU A 97 -19.63 -48.14 -35.06
N ASP A 98 -18.59 -48.79 -35.59
CA ASP A 98 -17.29 -48.16 -35.79
C ASP A 98 -17.44 -46.93 -36.70
N GLU A 99 -16.74 -45.85 -36.38
CA GLU A 99 -16.75 -44.61 -37.19
C GLU A 99 -18.17 -44.05 -37.49
N SER A 100 -19.08 -44.15 -36.52
CA SER A 100 -20.45 -43.65 -36.61
C SER A 100 -20.61 -42.20 -36.15
N LEU A 101 -19.80 -41.74 -35.18
CA LEU A 101 -19.92 -40.42 -34.55
C LEU A 101 -18.83 -39.45 -35.03
N ILE A 102 -19.12 -38.15 -35.09
CA ILE A 102 -18.10 -37.13 -35.40
C ILE A 102 -17.47 -36.54 -34.13
N ALA A 103 -18.21 -36.53 -33.02
CA ALA A 103 -17.69 -36.16 -31.73
C ALA A 103 -18.43 -36.89 -30.61
N LEU A 104 -17.73 -37.08 -29.49
CA LEU A 104 -18.30 -37.47 -28.21
C LEU A 104 -18.00 -36.37 -27.20
N THR A 105 -19.03 -35.80 -26.60
CA THR A 105 -18.93 -34.78 -25.56
C THR A 105 -19.34 -35.34 -24.20
N GLY A 106 -18.77 -34.79 -23.15
CA GLY A 106 -19.16 -35.09 -21.77
C GLY A 106 -18.78 -33.93 -20.85
N PHE A 107 -19.76 -33.16 -20.43
CA PHE A 107 -19.56 -31.99 -19.58
C PHE A 107 -19.95 -32.31 -18.15
N HIS A 108 -18.98 -32.25 -17.24
CA HIS A 108 -19.15 -32.62 -15.83
C HIS A 108 -19.65 -34.07 -15.67
N ILE A 109 -19.01 -35.01 -16.37
CA ILE A 109 -19.28 -36.45 -16.25
C ILE A 109 -18.05 -37.24 -15.82
N ALA A 110 -16.85 -36.81 -16.21
CA ALA A 110 -15.62 -37.57 -15.97
C ALA A 110 -15.33 -37.75 -14.47
N GLU A 111 -15.66 -36.75 -13.65
CA GLU A 111 -15.52 -36.75 -12.21
C GLU A 111 -16.52 -37.66 -11.47
N HIS A 112 -17.60 -38.06 -12.14
CA HIS A 112 -18.61 -39.00 -11.63
C HIS A 112 -18.37 -40.45 -12.06
N LEU A 113 -17.38 -40.70 -12.93
CA LEU A 113 -17.07 -42.05 -13.39
C LEU A 113 -15.94 -42.66 -12.54
N PRO A 114 -16.05 -43.94 -12.14
CA PRO A 114 -14.90 -44.72 -11.72
C PRO A 114 -13.83 -44.68 -12.80
N PHE A 115 -12.55 -44.63 -12.40
CA PHE A 115 -11.45 -44.44 -13.35
C PHE A 115 -11.39 -45.54 -14.42
N GLU A 116 -11.72 -46.78 -14.06
CA GLU A 116 -11.79 -47.92 -14.98
C GLU A 116 -12.91 -47.75 -16.02
N VAL A 117 -14.02 -47.13 -15.64
CA VAL A 117 -15.14 -46.81 -16.55
C VAL A 117 -14.73 -45.69 -17.50
N LEU A 118 -14.04 -44.66 -17.00
CA LEU A 118 -13.48 -43.57 -17.81
C LEU A 118 -12.46 -44.11 -18.84
N GLN A 119 -11.61 -45.06 -18.45
CA GLN A 119 -10.71 -45.78 -19.36
C GLN A 119 -11.48 -46.49 -20.50
N GLN A 120 -12.54 -47.23 -20.17
CA GLN A 120 -13.38 -47.88 -21.20
C GLN A 120 -14.09 -46.85 -22.08
N LEU A 121 -14.61 -45.76 -21.50
CA LEU A 121 -15.27 -44.69 -22.24
C LEU A 121 -14.34 -44.14 -23.34
N VAL A 122 -13.10 -43.80 -22.99
CA VAL A 122 -12.10 -43.29 -23.94
C VAL A 122 -11.78 -44.33 -25.02
N LYS A 123 -11.58 -45.59 -24.65
CA LYS A 123 -11.30 -46.68 -25.59
C LYS A 123 -12.45 -46.90 -26.59
N HIS A 124 -13.69 -46.97 -26.10
CA HIS A 124 -14.86 -47.12 -26.97
C HIS A 124 -15.08 -45.87 -27.83
N THR A 125 -14.80 -44.68 -27.30
CA THR A 125 -14.89 -43.42 -28.06
C THR A 125 -13.98 -43.46 -29.29
N LEU A 126 -12.72 -43.87 -29.14
CA LEU A 126 -11.79 -43.96 -30.26
C LEU A 126 -12.32 -44.84 -31.41
N ARG A 127 -12.98 -45.96 -31.07
CA ARG A 127 -13.58 -46.86 -32.05
C ARG A 127 -14.73 -46.20 -32.82
N VAL A 128 -15.67 -45.59 -32.11
CA VAL A 128 -16.91 -45.05 -32.70
C VAL A 128 -16.72 -43.72 -33.42
N LEU A 129 -15.65 -42.98 -33.13
CA LEU A 129 -15.37 -41.72 -33.81
C LEU A 129 -14.94 -41.95 -35.27
N LYS A 130 -15.44 -41.13 -36.19
CA LYS A 130 -14.93 -41.00 -37.56
C LYS A 130 -13.48 -40.48 -37.55
N PRO A 131 -12.70 -40.69 -38.62
CA PRO A 131 -11.37 -40.09 -38.75
C PRO A 131 -11.39 -38.58 -38.49
N GLY A 132 -10.52 -38.11 -37.60
CA GLY A 132 -10.44 -36.69 -37.23
C GLY A 132 -11.49 -36.23 -36.23
N GLY A 133 -12.39 -37.14 -35.81
CA GLY A 133 -13.41 -36.91 -34.80
C GLY A 133 -12.82 -36.58 -33.43
N LEU A 134 -13.63 -35.95 -32.58
CA LEU A 134 -13.18 -35.38 -31.31
C LEU A 134 -13.82 -36.07 -30.10
N LEU A 135 -13.01 -36.31 -29.08
CA LEU A 135 -13.47 -36.53 -27.71
C LEU A 135 -13.29 -35.22 -26.93
N ILE A 136 -14.37 -34.74 -26.31
CA ILE A 136 -14.37 -33.53 -25.49
C ILE A 136 -14.90 -33.89 -24.11
N LEU A 137 -14.08 -33.75 -23.07
CA LEU A 137 -14.51 -33.92 -21.67
C LEU A 137 -14.20 -32.64 -20.91
N GLU A 138 -15.18 -32.04 -20.24
CA GLU A 138 -15.00 -30.89 -19.33
C GLU A 138 -15.25 -31.36 -17.90
N THR A 139 -14.42 -30.90 -16.97
CA THR A 139 -14.46 -31.29 -15.55
C THR A 139 -13.89 -30.15 -14.69
N PRO A 140 -14.24 -30.08 -13.39
CA PRO A 140 -13.68 -29.10 -12.47
C PRO A 140 -12.16 -29.21 -12.39
N ASN A 141 -11.49 -28.06 -12.38
CA ASN A 141 -10.04 -27.96 -12.39
C ASN A 141 -9.42 -27.99 -10.99
N PRO A 142 -8.68 -29.05 -10.61
CA PRO A 142 -8.03 -29.11 -9.30
C PRO A 142 -6.85 -28.13 -9.15
N GLU A 143 -6.35 -27.54 -10.24
CA GLU A 143 -5.31 -26.50 -10.16
C GLU A 143 -5.84 -25.21 -9.53
N ASN A 144 -7.16 -24.97 -9.60
CA ASN A 144 -7.79 -23.91 -8.82
C ASN A 144 -7.97 -24.41 -7.38
N LEU A 145 -7.27 -23.79 -6.42
CA LEU A 145 -7.27 -24.23 -5.03
C LEU A 145 -8.67 -24.22 -4.41
N SER A 146 -9.51 -23.24 -4.76
CA SER A 146 -10.89 -23.17 -4.26
C SER A 146 -11.73 -24.33 -4.79
N VAL A 147 -11.47 -24.77 -6.02
CA VAL A 147 -12.15 -25.89 -6.64
C VAL A 147 -11.66 -27.21 -6.06
N GLY A 148 -10.36 -27.49 -6.21
CA GLY A 148 -9.76 -28.76 -5.79
C GLY A 148 -9.82 -29.04 -4.29
N ALA A 149 -9.84 -28.01 -3.43
CA ALA A 149 -9.89 -28.20 -1.98
C ALA A 149 -11.30 -28.13 -1.37
N CYS A 150 -12.26 -27.47 -2.03
CA CYS A 150 -13.57 -27.19 -1.44
C CYS A 150 -14.74 -27.48 -2.39
N SER A 151 -14.90 -26.73 -3.49
CA SER A 151 -16.14 -26.80 -4.28
C SER A 151 -16.33 -28.13 -4.98
N PHE A 152 -15.23 -28.82 -5.33
CA PHE A 152 -15.29 -30.19 -5.85
C PHE A 152 -16.01 -31.14 -4.89
N TYR A 153 -15.79 -31.03 -3.58
CA TYR A 153 -16.40 -31.94 -2.60
C TYR A 153 -17.81 -31.52 -2.14
N MET A 154 -18.36 -30.42 -2.68
CA MET A 154 -19.75 -30.05 -2.40
C MET A 154 -20.74 -31.01 -3.07
N ASP A 155 -20.34 -31.61 -4.18
CA ASP A 155 -21.05 -32.74 -4.77
C ASP A 155 -20.52 -34.05 -4.19
N PRO A 156 -21.31 -34.78 -3.38
CA PRO A 156 -20.88 -36.03 -2.77
C PRO A 156 -20.84 -37.21 -3.74
N THR A 157 -21.28 -37.03 -5.00
CA THR A 157 -21.22 -38.07 -6.03
C THR A 157 -19.91 -38.03 -6.83
N HIS A 158 -19.10 -36.98 -6.68
CA HIS A 158 -17.76 -36.95 -7.25
C HIS A 158 -16.85 -38.00 -6.63
N HIS A 159 -16.00 -38.60 -7.46
CA HIS A 159 -15.01 -39.57 -7.02
C HIS A 159 -13.72 -38.89 -6.54
N HIS A 160 -12.92 -38.38 -7.48
CA HIS A 160 -11.62 -37.76 -7.19
C HIS A 160 -11.38 -36.60 -8.16
N PRO A 161 -10.74 -35.50 -7.73
CA PRO A 161 -10.31 -34.47 -8.66
C PRO A 161 -9.35 -35.07 -9.68
N LEU A 162 -9.58 -34.80 -10.97
CA LEU A 162 -8.75 -35.30 -12.06
C LEU A 162 -7.70 -34.25 -12.43
N PRO A 163 -6.39 -34.53 -12.24
CA PRO A 163 -5.35 -33.61 -12.70
C PRO A 163 -5.36 -33.52 -14.23
N PRO A 164 -5.23 -32.32 -14.84
CA PRO A 164 -5.23 -32.18 -16.29
C PRO A 164 -4.22 -33.09 -17.03
N PRO A 165 -2.97 -33.26 -16.57
CA PRO A 165 -2.02 -34.16 -17.22
C PRO A 165 -2.48 -35.62 -17.27
N LEU A 166 -3.24 -36.09 -16.27
CA LEU A 166 -3.77 -37.46 -16.23
C LEU A 166 -4.87 -37.64 -17.28
N LEU A 167 -5.81 -36.70 -17.32
CA LEU A 167 -6.95 -36.77 -18.24
C LEU A 167 -6.52 -36.54 -19.70
N GLU A 168 -5.50 -35.73 -19.94
CA GLU A 168 -4.90 -35.52 -21.27
C GLU A 168 -4.10 -36.74 -21.74
N PHE A 169 -3.36 -37.39 -20.84
CA PHE A 169 -2.59 -38.60 -21.17
C PHE A 169 -3.49 -39.77 -21.58
N LEU A 170 -4.67 -39.88 -20.97
CA LEU A 170 -5.59 -40.99 -21.15
C LEU A 170 -5.97 -41.27 -22.63
N PRO A 171 -6.47 -40.30 -23.42
CA PRO A 171 -6.76 -40.53 -24.83
C PRO A 171 -5.51 -40.84 -25.65
N ILE A 172 -4.37 -40.21 -25.37
CA ILE A 172 -3.10 -40.50 -26.06
C ILE A 172 -2.70 -41.96 -25.84
N HIS A 173 -2.80 -42.45 -24.61
CA HIS A 173 -2.49 -43.83 -24.27
C HIS A 173 -3.32 -44.85 -25.07
N TYR A 174 -4.60 -44.55 -25.31
CA TYR A 174 -5.49 -45.44 -26.06
C TYR A 174 -5.42 -45.28 -27.58
N GLY A 175 -4.69 -44.29 -28.11
CA GLY A 175 -4.41 -44.17 -29.54
C GLY A 175 -5.05 -42.97 -30.24
N PHE A 176 -5.51 -41.95 -29.51
CA PHE A 176 -5.75 -40.64 -30.11
C PHE A 176 -4.42 -40.02 -30.57
N THR A 177 -4.43 -39.34 -31.73
CA THR A 177 -3.20 -38.77 -32.33
C THR A 177 -2.66 -37.61 -31.52
N ARG A 178 -3.56 -36.78 -30.97
CA ARG A 178 -3.22 -35.62 -30.14
C ARG A 178 -4.35 -35.28 -29.18
N ALA A 179 -4.01 -34.58 -28.11
CA ALA A 179 -4.93 -34.02 -27.15
C ALA A 179 -4.40 -32.66 -26.70
N ILE A 180 -5.31 -31.78 -26.30
CA ILE A 180 -4.97 -30.51 -25.66
C ILE A 180 -5.81 -30.35 -24.39
N THR A 181 -5.22 -29.70 -23.39
CA THR A 181 -5.93 -29.18 -22.23
C THR A 181 -6.32 -27.73 -22.49
N VAL A 182 -7.62 -27.43 -22.47
CA VAL A 182 -8.15 -26.07 -22.49
C VAL A 182 -8.65 -25.71 -21.10
N ARG A 183 -8.26 -24.55 -20.59
CA ARG A 183 -8.71 -24.04 -19.29
C ARG A 183 -9.77 -22.98 -19.53
N LEU A 184 -10.84 -23.00 -18.73
CA LEU A 184 -12.08 -22.32 -19.08
C LEU A 184 -12.70 -21.56 -17.89
N GLN A 185 -13.62 -20.64 -18.20
CA GLN A 185 -14.44 -19.85 -17.26
C GLN A 185 -13.68 -19.04 -16.20
N GLU A 186 -12.44 -18.65 -16.47
CA GLU A 186 -11.73 -17.66 -15.66
C GLU A 186 -12.42 -16.29 -15.69
N LYS A 187 -12.16 -15.49 -14.64
CA LYS A 187 -12.68 -14.13 -14.53
C LYS A 187 -12.06 -13.23 -15.61
N ASP A 188 -12.90 -12.50 -16.34
CA ASP A 188 -12.44 -11.58 -17.41
C ASP A 188 -11.41 -10.55 -16.92
N ALA A 189 -11.55 -10.09 -15.66
CA ALA A 189 -10.61 -9.15 -15.05
C ALA A 189 -9.16 -9.67 -14.95
N LEU A 190 -8.95 -11.00 -15.01
CA LEU A 190 -7.63 -11.62 -14.91
C LEU A 190 -7.01 -11.94 -16.28
N LYS A 191 -7.80 -11.85 -17.37
CA LYS A 191 -7.36 -12.16 -18.74
C LYS A 191 -6.41 -11.11 -19.30
N ALA A 192 -6.56 -9.85 -18.90
CA ALA A 192 -5.69 -8.77 -19.36
C ALA A 192 -4.26 -8.99 -18.87
N ALA A 193 -3.26 -8.84 -19.75
CA ALA A 193 -1.86 -9.09 -19.44
C ALA A 193 -1.32 -8.17 -18.32
N ASP A 194 -1.83 -6.94 -18.26
CA ASP A 194 -1.47 -5.91 -17.30
C ASP A 194 -2.35 -5.93 -16.02
N ALA A 195 -3.24 -6.91 -15.87
CA ALA A 195 -4.07 -6.99 -14.68
C ALA A 195 -3.22 -7.11 -13.41
N ALA A 196 -3.57 -6.34 -12.38
CA ALA A 196 -2.90 -6.36 -11.09
C ALA A 196 -3.23 -7.65 -10.34
N ILE A 197 -2.38 -8.67 -10.49
CA ILE A 197 -2.53 -9.97 -9.85
C ILE A 197 -2.15 -9.89 -8.37
N LYS A 198 -3.03 -10.38 -7.49
CA LYS A 198 -2.75 -10.57 -6.07
C LYS A 198 -2.58 -12.06 -5.77
N LEU A 199 -2.01 -12.38 -4.61
CA LEU A 199 -1.88 -13.78 -4.16
C LEU A 199 -3.23 -14.53 -4.18
N VAL A 200 -4.33 -13.88 -3.82
CA VAL A 200 -5.66 -14.52 -3.86
C VAL A 200 -6.08 -14.91 -5.27
N ASP A 201 -5.66 -14.15 -6.29
CA ASP A 201 -5.92 -14.44 -7.69
C ASP A 201 -5.06 -15.60 -8.17
N VAL A 202 -3.82 -15.72 -7.70
CA VAL A 202 -3.00 -16.93 -7.94
C VAL A 202 -3.69 -18.18 -7.41
N LEU A 203 -4.26 -18.12 -6.21
CA LEU A 203 -4.87 -19.29 -5.58
C LEU A 203 -6.28 -19.62 -6.11
N LYS A 204 -7.08 -18.61 -6.47
CA LYS A 204 -8.51 -18.77 -6.80
C LYS A 204 -8.91 -18.28 -8.19
N GLY A 205 -7.98 -17.67 -8.91
CA GLY A 205 -8.20 -17.07 -10.23
C GLY A 205 -7.73 -17.93 -11.39
N VAL A 206 -7.09 -19.07 -11.12
CA VAL A 206 -6.91 -20.16 -12.09
C VAL A 206 -8.28 -20.54 -12.65
N SER A 207 -8.35 -20.85 -13.94
CA SER A 207 -9.61 -21.27 -14.57
C SER A 207 -10.29 -22.39 -13.77
N PRO A 208 -11.56 -22.21 -13.34
CA PRO A 208 -12.25 -23.12 -12.44
C PRO A 208 -12.54 -24.49 -13.06
N ASP A 209 -12.74 -24.56 -14.37
CA ASP A 209 -12.89 -25.82 -15.09
C ASP A 209 -11.80 -25.94 -16.16
N TYR A 210 -11.56 -27.18 -16.59
CA TYR A 210 -10.74 -27.47 -17.76
C TYR A 210 -11.41 -28.53 -18.59
N SER A 211 -11.01 -28.60 -19.86
CA SER A 211 -11.48 -29.62 -20.77
C SER A 211 -10.32 -30.23 -21.55
N ILE A 212 -10.40 -31.53 -21.79
CA ILE A 212 -9.53 -32.20 -22.75
C ILE A 212 -10.26 -32.26 -24.08
N ILE A 213 -9.56 -31.92 -25.16
CA ILE A 213 -10.03 -32.11 -26.53
C ILE A 213 -9.02 -33.02 -27.21
N ALA A 214 -9.42 -34.27 -27.44
CA ALA A 214 -8.60 -35.28 -28.10
C ALA A 214 -9.10 -35.58 -29.51
N GLN A 215 -8.18 -35.71 -30.46
CA GLN A 215 -8.49 -35.92 -31.87
C GLN A 215 -8.03 -37.30 -32.36
N LYS A 216 -8.96 -38.05 -32.95
CA LYS A 216 -8.68 -39.33 -33.63
C LYS A 216 -7.86 -39.08 -34.90
N ASP A 217 -7.04 -40.06 -35.26
CA ASP A 217 -6.22 -39.99 -36.46
C ASP A 217 -7.05 -39.75 -37.74
N ALA A 218 -6.43 -39.06 -38.70
CA ALA A 218 -6.99 -38.77 -40.00
C ALA A 218 -5.91 -38.40 -41.00
N LEU A 219 -6.32 -38.20 -42.25
CA LEU A 219 -5.47 -37.62 -43.27
C LEU A 219 -4.86 -36.29 -42.78
N PRO A 220 -3.58 -36.00 -43.09
CA PRO A 220 -2.90 -34.79 -42.61
C PRO A 220 -3.64 -33.48 -42.92
N GLU A 221 -4.34 -33.40 -44.05
CA GLU A 221 -5.14 -32.23 -44.44
C GLU A 221 -6.30 -31.96 -43.47
N VAL A 222 -6.92 -33.03 -42.95
CA VAL A 222 -7.99 -32.92 -41.96
C VAL A 222 -7.42 -32.38 -40.65
N LEU A 223 -6.32 -32.96 -40.17
CA LEU A 223 -5.65 -32.53 -38.94
C LEU A 223 -5.14 -31.08 -39.04
N ALA A 224 -4.56 -30.69 -40.17
CA ALA A 224 -4.08 -29.33 -40.42
C ALA A 224 -5.18 -28.27 -40.33
N SER A 225 -6.43 -28.62 -40.67
CA SER A 225 -7.56 -27.69 -40.56
C SER A 225 -7.90 -27.30 -39.11
N PHE A 226 -7.47 -28.10 -38.13
CA PHE A 226 -7.63 -27.85 -36.70
C PHE A 226 -6.39 -27.21 -36.06
N GLU A 227 -5.28 -27.06 -36.79
CA GLU A 227 -4.00 -26.61 -36.23
C GLU A 227 -4.08 -25.31 -35.42
N PRO A 228 -4.80 -24.26 -35.87
CA PRO A 228 -4.91 -23.02 -35.08
C PRO A 228 -5.62 -23.23 -33.74
N LEU A 229 -6.55 -24.20 -33.67
CA LEU A 229 -7.28 -24.52 -32.45
C LEU A 229 -6.47 -25.40 -31.50
N PHE A 230 -5.56 -26.24 -32.03
CA PHE A 230 -4.72 -27.15 -31.23
C PHE A 230 -3.38 -26.54 -30.79
N THR A 231 -2.99 -25.37 -31.32
CA THR A 231 -1.71 -24.72 -31.00
C THR A 231 -1.83 -23.51 -30.07
N GLN A 232 -3.01 -22.92 -29.95
CA GLN A 232 -3.22 -21.78 -29.06
C GLN A 232 -3.34 -22.21 -27.59
N GLN A 233 -2.91 -21.31 -26.69
CA GLN A 233 -3.09 -21.49 -25.24
C GLN A 233 -4.45 -20.96 -24.80
N TYR A 234 -5.13 -21.69 -23.92
CA TYR A 234 -6.45 -21.34 -23.41
C TYR A 234 -6.44 -21.25 -21.89
N GLY A 235 -7.14 -20.23 -21.38
CA GLY A 235 -7.37 -20.02 -19.96
C GLY A 235 -6.13 -19.60 -19.17
N LEU A 236 -6.27 -19.62 -17.85
CA LEU A 236 -5.24 -19.21 -16.91
C LEU A 236 -4.75 -20.41 -16.10
N THR A 237 -3.44 -20.64 -16.11
CA THR A 237 -2.78 -21.67 -15.29
C THR A 237 -2.33 -21.08 -13.95
N LEU A 238 -2.07 -21.96 -12.98
CA LEU A 238 -1.44 -21.58 -11.72
C LEU A 238 -0.06 -20.95 -11.95
N ASP A 239 0.74 -21.53 -12.83
CA ASP A 239 2.09 -21.04 -13.14
C ASP A 239 2.05 -19.65 -13.77
N ALA A 240 1.17 -19.43 -14.76
CA ALA A 240 1.04 -18.14 -15.43
C ALA A 240 0.65 -17.02 -14.46
N LEU A 241 -0.26 -17.30 -13.51
CA LEU A 241 -0.63 -16.33 -12.47
C LEU A 241 0.48 -16.13 -11.44
N SER A 242 1.20 -17.20 -11.07
CA SER A 242 2.33 -17.13 -10.14
C SER A 242 3.47 -16.29 -10.71
N GLU A 243 3.86 -16.52 -11.97
CA GLU A 243 4.90 -15.76 -12.66
C GLU A 243 4.55 -14.28 -12.76
N ARG A 244 3.29 -13.96 -13.08
CA ARG A 244 2.81 -12.57 -13.13
C ARG A 244 2.86 -11.90 -11.75
N TYR A 245 2.45 -12.62 -10.70
CA TYR A 245 2.53 -12.13 -9.33
C TYR A 245 3.97 -11.89 -8.89
N ASP A 246 4.88 -12.82 -9.17
CA ASP A 246 6.30 -12.70 -8.85
C ASP A 246 6.96 -11.53 -9.58
N ALA A 247 6.62 -11.32 -10.86
CA ALA A 247 7.10 -10.18 -11.63
C ALA A 247 6.65 -8.84 -11.00
N ILE A 248 5.39 -8.71 -10.61
CA ILE A 248 4.85 -7.53 -9.92
C ILE A 248 5.58 -7.32 -8.58
N LEU A 249 5.81 -8.39 -7.82
CA LEU A 249 6.49 -8.32 -6.53
C LEU A 249 7.95 -7.86 -6.68
N GLN A 250 8.66 -8.39 -7.67
CA GLN A 250 10.03 -7.99 -7.98
C GLN A 250 10.11 -6.52 -8.39
N GLU A 251 9.18 -6.04 -9.22
CA GLU A 251 9.11 -4.63 -9.62
C GLU A 251 8.88 -3.71 -8.41
N GLN A 252 7.94 -4.07 -7.52
CA GLN A 252 7.68 -3.31 -6.29
C GLN A 252 8.88 -3.30 -5.33
N GLN A 253 9.59 -4.42 -5.21
CA GLN A 253 10.82 -4.51 -4.42
C GLN A 253 11.93 -3.65 -5.00
N ALA A 254 12.14 -3.70 -6.33
CA ALA A 254 13.13 -2.88 -7.02
C ALA A 254 12.82 -1.38 -6.86
N ALA A 255 11.55 -0.98 -7.02
CA ALA A 255 11.12 0.40 -6.82
C ALA A 255 11.34 0.87 -5.36
N SER A 256 11.06 0.00 -4.39
CA SER A 256 11.28 0.28 -2.96
C SER A 256 12.77 0.42 -2.63
N ALA A 257 13.61 -0.47 -3.15
CA ALA A 257 15.06 -0.41 -3.00
C ALA A 257 15.65 0.87 -3.61
N ALA A 258 15.20 1.26 -4.81
CA ALA A 258 15.62 2.50 -5.45
C ALA A 258 15.22 3.73 -4.61
N ARG A 259 14.02 3.74 -4.03
CA ARG A 259 13.55 4.82 -3.14
C ARG A 259 14.39 4.92 -1.87
N LEU A 260 14.74 3.79 -1.25
CA LEU A 260 15.62 3.75 -0.08
C LEU A 260 17.02 4.27 -0.42
N ALA A 261 17.62 3.83 -1.54
CA ALA A 261 18.93 4.31 -1.97
C ALA A 261 18.93 5.83 -2.27
N ALA A 262 17.83 6.37 -2.82
CA ALA A 262 17.67 7.81 -3.02
C ALA A 262 17.56 8.57 -1.69
N LEU A 263 16.83 8.00 -0.72
CA LEU A 263 16.69 8.55 0.63
C LEU A 263 18.04 8.58 1.36
N ASP A 264 18.82 7.50 1.29
CA ASP A 264 20.15 7.40 1.89
C ASP A 264 21.12 8.44 1.31
N LYS A 265 21.11 8.62 -0.02
CA LYS A 265 21.88 9.70 -0.67
C LYS A 265 21.45 11.08 -0.18
N SER A 266 20.15 11.31 0.00
CA SER A 266 19.63 12.57 0.54
C SER A 266 20.09 12.81 1.98
N TYR A 267 20.04 11.79 2.84
CA TYR A 267 20.51 11.88 4.22
C TYR A 267 22.01 12.10 4.29
N ALA A 268 22.82 11.37 3.50
CA ALA A 268 24.26 11.57 3.45
C ALA A 268 24.61 13.01 3.06
N ARG A 269 23.90 13.59 2.09
CA ARG A 269 24.07 15.00 1.71
C ARG A 269 23.73 15.95 2.86
N LYS A 270 22.57 15.78 3.51
CA LYS A 270 22.18 16.61 4.67
C LYS A 270 23.14 16.49 5.84
N MET A 271 23.65 15.29 6.12
CA MET A 271 24.67 15.08 7.16
C MET A 271 25.99 15.77 6.81
N GLY A 272 26.38 15.77 5.53
CA GLY A 272 27.54 16.54 5.05
C GLY A 272 27.35 18.05 5.21
N GLU A 273 26.19 18.59 4.82
CA GLU A 273 25.83 20.00 5.00
C GLU A 273 25.80 20.40 6.50
N MET A 274 25.26 19.53 7.35
CA MET A 274 25.26 19.72 8.81
C MET A 274 26.68 19.70 9.38
N ALA A 275 27.53 18.76 8.95
CA ALA A 275 28.92 18.67 9.40
C ALA A 275 29.73 19.92 9.01
N GLN A 276 29.54 20.43 7.79
CA GLN A 276 30.14 21.69 7.35
C GLN A 276 29.65 22.88 8.19
N SER A 277 28.35 22.92 8.51
CA SER A 277 27.77 23.96 9.35
C SER A 277 28.34 23.92 10.78
N ILE A 278 28.50 22.73 11.36
CA ILE A 278 29.12 22.55 12.68
C ILE A 278 30.58 23.02 12.65
N GLN A 279 31.35 22.67 11.62
CA GLN A 279 32.74 23.09 11.49
C GLN A 279 32.87 24.62 11.38
N LEU A 280 31.97 25.26 10.62
CA LEU A 280 31.92 26.72 10.53
C LEU A 280 31.62 27.37 11.89
N LEU A 281 30.61 26.85 12.61
CA LEU A 281 30.26 27.34 13.94
C LEU A 281 31.40 27.15 14.95
N GLN A 282 32.10 26.01 14.92
CA GLN A 282 33.29 25.78 15.74
C GLN A 282 34.40 26.80 15.44
N GLY A 283 34.62 27.13 14.17
CA GLY A 283 35.56 28.18 13.76
C GLY A 283 35.18 29.55 14.33
N GLN A 284 33.92 29.95 14.18
CA GLN A 284 33.40 31.22 14.72
C GLN A 284 33.53 31.30 16.25
N VAL A 285 33.24 30.20 16.97
CA VAL A 285 33.45 30.12 18.42
C VAL A 285 34.93 30.29 18.78
N GLY A 286 35.84 29.71 17.99
CA GLY A 286 37.29 29.89 18.15
C GLY A 286 37.73 31.34 18.03
N GLU A 287 37.27 32.04 16.98
CA GLU A 287 37.52 33.48 16.79
C GLU A 287 36.96 34.31 17.95
N LEU A 288 35.72 34.01 18.38
CA LEU A 288 35.09 34.70 19.49
C LEU A 288 35.90 34.56 20.79
N ASN A 289 36.40 33.35 21.06
CA ASN A 289 37.24 33.09 22.24
C ASN A 289 38.55 33.88 22.19
N GLN A 290 39.19 34.00 21.02
CA GLN A 290 40.38 34.83 20.85
C GLN A 290 40.08 36.31 21.09
N LEU A 291 38.96 36.81 20.58
CA LEU A 291 38.52 38.19 20.82
C LEU A 291 38.23 38.46 22.29
N VAL A 292 37.61 37.50 23.00
CA VAL A 292 37.37 37.59 24.44
C VAL A 292 38.70 37.64 25.21
N ALA A 293 39.64 36.77 24.87
CA ALA A 293 40.98 36.78 25.49
C ALA A 293 41.74 38.09 25.23
N HIS A 294 41.69 38.60 24.00
CA HIS A 294 42.31 39.88 23.64
C HIS A 294 41.66 41.05 24.41
N ASN A 295 40.34 41.09 24.51
CA ASN A 295 39.65 42.09 25.32
C ASN A 295 40.06 42.01 26.79
N HIS A 296 40.22 40.81 27.33
CA HIS A 296 40.69 40.64 28.71
C HIS A 296 42.13 41.17 28.89
N GLN A 297 43.01 40.90 27.94
CA GLN A 297 44.38 41.44 27.93
C GLN A 297 44.38 42.97 27.83
N LEU A 298 43.57 43.56 26.96
CA LEU A 298 43.42 45.02 26.85
C LEU A 298 42.90 45.62 28.17
N GLN A 299 41.92 44.98 28.81
CA GLN A 299 41.42 45.41 30.12
C GLN A 299 42.52 45.35 31.18
N GLN A 300 43.36 44.31 31.18
CA GLN A 300 44.52 44.22 32.07
C GLN A 300 45.56 45.32 31.78
N GLN A 301 45.89 45.58 30.51
CA GLN A 301 46.80 46.66 30.13
C GLN A 301 46.27 48.03 30.55
N VAL A 302 44.97 48.27 30.41
CA VAL A 302 44.32 49.49 30.91
C VAL A 302 44.44 49.56 32.43
N ALA A 303 44.17 48.46 33.15
CA ALA A 303 44.32 48.41 34.61
C ALA A 303 45.76 48.68 35.06
N ASP A 304 46.75 48.10 34.38
CA ASP A 304 48.18 48.27 34.67
C ASP A 304 48.65 49.70 34.37
N LEU A 305 48.21 50.29 33.26
CA LEU A 305 48.43 51.70 32.97
C LEU A 305 47.85 52.57 34.08
N HIS A 306 46.60 52.32 34.49
CA HIS A 306 45.96 53.03 35.59
C HIS A 306 46.70 52.88 36.93
N ASN A 307 47.30 51.71 37.16
CA ASN A 307 48.08 51.40 38.36
C ASN A 307 49.55 51.83 38.27
N SER A 308 50.06 52.24 37.12
CA SER A 308 51.46 52.66 36.98
C SER A 308 51.77 53.93 37.80
N ARG A 309 53.00 54.03 38.31
CA ARG A 309 53.46 55.20 39.09
C ARG A 309 53.39 56.48 38.26
N SER A 310 53.76 56.43 36.98
CA SER A 310 53.69 57.57 36.07
C SER A 310 52.24 58.05 35.84
N TRP A 311 51.27 57.13 35.70
CA TRP A 311 49.85 57.49 35.57
C TRP A 311 49.29 58.09 36.86
N ARG A 312 49.62 57.52 38.03
CA ARG A 312 49.19 58.06 39.33
C ARG A 312 49.84 59.42 39.65
N VAL A 313 51.12 59.61 39.33
CA VAL A 313 51.83 60.89 39.55
C VAL A 313 51.36 61.99 38.60
N THR A 314 51.03 61.66 37.35
CA THR A 314 50.48 62.63 36.37
C THR A 314 48.97 62.82 36.47
N GLN A 315 48.28 62.08 37.35
CA GLN A 315 46.83 62.20 37.58
C GLN A 315 46.38 63.63 37.89
N PRO A 316 47.07 64.43 38.75
CA PRO A 316 46.68 65.81 39.04
C PRO A 316 46.84 66.73 37.83
N LEU A 317 47.93 66.56 37.06
CA LEU A 317 48.23 67.35 35.87
C LEU A 317 47.23 67.07 34.73
N ARG A 318 46.83 65.81 34.56
CA ARG A 318 45.83 65.42 33.55
C ARG A 318 44.43 65.78 33.96
N TRP A 319 44.12 65.73 35.24
CA TRP A 319 42.89 66.30 35.75
C TRP A 319 42.85 67.81 35.48
N LEU A 320 43.93 68.54 35.76
CA LEU A 320 44.05 69.98 35.47
C LEU A 320 43.95 70.29 33.96
N SER A 321 44.60 69.52 33.10
CA SER A 321 44.51 69.71 31.64
C SER A 321 43.10 69.42 31.12
N PHE A 322 42.45 68.36 31.60
CA PHE A 322 41.06 68.03 31.30
C PHE A 322 40.10 69.09 31.84
N GLN A 323 40.35 69.64 33.04
CA GLN A 323 39.60 70.78 33.57
C GLN A 323 39.75 72.01 32.69
N ARG A 324 40.96 72.30 32.20
CA ARG A 324 41.24 73.41 31.28
C ARG A 324 40.55 73.23 29.93
N GLN A 325 40.54 72.03 29.38
CA GLN A 325 39.83 71.72 28.14
C GLN A 325 38.31 71.84 28.30
N LEU A 326 37.75 71.30 29.37
CA LEU A 326 36.33 71.46 29.70
C LEU A 326 35.94 72.91 29.98
N LEU A 327 36.81 73.69 30.61
CA LEU A 327 36.62 75.13 30.81
C LEU A 327 36.59 75.90 29.49
N ARG A 328 37.41 75.48 28.49
CA ARG A 328 37.40 76.05 27.14
C ARG A 328 36.16 75.67 26.33
N GLN A 329 35.65 74.45 26.46
CA GLN A 329 34.50 73.97 25.67
C GLN A 329 33.14 74.35 26.28
N GLU A 330 32.96 74.25 27.59
CA GLU A 330 31.65 74.45 28.25
C GLU A 330 31.50 75.82 28.93
N GLY A 331 32.60 76.57 29.08
CA GLY A 331 32.61 77.89 29.72
C GLY A 331 32.54 77.86 31.26
N VAL A 332 33.06 78.92 31.89
CA VAL A 332 33.22 79.05 33.37
C VAL A 332 31.89 78.94 34.12
N LYS A 333 30.82 79.57 33.60
CA LYS A 333 29.49 79.58 34.25
C LYS A 333 28.89 78.18 34.40
N VAL A 334 29.03 77.31 33.40
CA VAL A 334 28.48 75.94 33.43
C VAL A 334 29.27 75.07 34.41
N ARG A 335 30.59 75.24 34.47
CA ARG A 335 31.47 74.52 35.40
C ARG A 335 31.23 74.92 36.86
N CYS A 336 31.11 76.21 37.18
CA CYS A 336 30.75 76.65 38.53
C CYS A 336 29.39 76.09 38.97
N ARG A 337 28.40 76.05 38.06
CA ARG A 337 27.08 75.47 38.35
C ARG A 337 27.15 73.96 38.59
N ARG A 338 27.93 73.21 37.81
CA ARG A 338 28.14 71.76 38.00
C ARG A 338 28.96 71.45 39.26
N ALA A 339 29.98 72.25 39.58
CA ALA A 339 30.77 72.13 40.81
C ALA A 339 29.90 72.39 42.04
N ALA A 340 29.10 73.46 42.02
CA ALA A 340 28.11 73.75 43.06
C ALA A 340 27.13 72.58 43.25
N ARG A 341 26.58 72.00 42.17
CA ARG A 341 25.73 70.80 42.26
C ARG A 341 26.47 69.58 42.83
N LYS A 342 27.74 69.37 42.50
CA LYS A 342 28.52 68.22 42.99
C LYS A 342 28.83 68.35 44.48
N ILE A 343 29.13 69.56 44.97
CA ILE A 343 29.29 69.88 46.39
C ILE A 343 27.96 69.72 47.12
N LEU A 344 26.87 70.25 46.56
CA LEU A 344 25.51 70.05 47.10
C LEU A 344 25.15 68.58 47.20
N ARG A 345 25.43 67.76 46.16
CA ARG A 345 25.16 66.31 46.21
C ARG A 345 25.99 65.58 47.25
N LYS A 346 27.29 65.91 47.42
CA LYS A 346 28.12 65.30 48.47
C LYS A 346 27.67 65.73 49.88
N GLY A 347 27.33 67.01 50.07
CA GLY A 347 26.73 67.51 51.31
C GLY A 347 25.36 66.89 51.60
N MET A 348 24.56 66.62 50.56
CA MET A 348 23.29 65.90 50.67
C MET A 348 23.47 64.42 51.03
N ALA A 349 24.47 63.73 50.48
CA ALA A 349 24.77 62.34 50.85
C ALA A 349 25.23 62.23 52.32
N LEU A 350 26.11 63.14 52.77
CA LEU A 350 26.54 63.21 54.17
C LEU A 350 25.39 63.56 55.12
N SER A 351 24.51 64.48 54.72
CA SER A 351 23.32 64.81 55.52
C SER A 351 22.30 63.68 55.53
N LEU A 352 22.09 62.92 54.43
CA LEU A 352 21.27 61.70 54.41
C LEU A 352 21.79 60.64 55.39
N VAL A 353 23.11 60.44 55.45
CA VAL A 353 23.76 59.54 56.43
C VAL A 353 23.55 60.06 57.86
N PHE A 354 23.68 61.37 58.09
CA PHE A 354 23.40 62.00 59.39
C PHE A 354 21.92 61.89 59.81
N PHE A 355 20.98 62.05 58.88
CA PHE A 355 19.55 61.90 59.10
C PHE A 355 19.10 60.45 59.28
N HIS A 356 19.89 59.47 58.83
CA HIS A 356 19.67 58.06 59.14
C HIS A 356 20.07 57.73 60.59
N ARG A 357 21.06 58.46 61.15
CA ARG A 357 21.60 58.23 62.49
C ARG A 357 20.79 58.88 63.63
N TYR A 358 19.94 59.88 63.33
CA TYR A 358 19.07 60.55 64.31
C TYR A 358 17.64 60.73 63.76
N PRO A 359 16.69 59.82 64.02
CA PRO A 359 15.36 59.84 63.38
C PRO A 359 14.43 60.98 63.86
N LYS A 360 14.59 61.48 65.10
CA LYS A 360 13.74 62.57 65.65
C LYS A 360 14.02 63.94 65.02
N SER A 361 15.21 64.17 64.45
CA SER A 361 15.57 65.44 63.80
C SER A 361 14.94 65.61 62.41
N LYS A 362 14.56 64.50 61.74
CA LYS A 362 13.80 64.53 60.47
C LYS A 362 12.47 65.27 60.64
N VAL A 363 11.73 65.03 61.71
CA VAL A 363 10.41 65.63 61.93
C VAL A 363 10.49 67.16 62.12
N TYR A 364 11.55 67.63 62.78
CA TYR A 364 11.79 69.06 62.98
C TYR A 364 12.20 69.77 61.68
N LEU A 365 13.07 69.14 60.88
CA LEU A 365 13.49 69.65 59.58
C LEU A 365 12.32 69.70 58.58
N PHE A 366 11.48 68.66 58.53
CA PHE A 366 10.26 68.64 57.71
C PHE A 366 9.25 69.71 58.13
N LYS A 367 9.13 69.99 59.44
CA LYS A 367 8.32 71.12 59.95
C LYS A 367 8.87 72.48 59.49
N ILE A 368 10.18 72.70 59.59
CA ILE A 368 10.82 73.95 59.16
C ILE A 368 10.70 74.13 57.65
N LEU A 369 11.01 73.10 56.86
CA LEU A 369 10.95 73.13 55.39
C LEU A 369 9.54 73.34 54.84
N ARG A 370 8.49 72.86 55.55
CA ARG A 370 7.10 73.20 55.23
C ARG A 370 6.75 74.65 55.58
N LYS A 371 7.29 75.19 56.69
CA LYS A 371 7.04 76.57 57.12
C LYS A 371 7.74 77.61 56.23
N THR A 372 8.88 77.27 55.63
CA THR A 372 9.65 78.16 54.74
C THR A 372 9.32 77.97 53.25
N GLY A 373 8.30 77.15 52.90
CA GLY A 373 7.87 76.91 51.52
C GLY A 373 8.88 76.17 50.63
N SER A 374 10.03 75.76 51.18
CA SER A 374 11.16 75.15 50.43
C SER A 374 10.99 73.63 50.22
N TYR A 375 9.87 73.08 50.68
CA TYR A 375 9.54 71.66 50.66
C TYR A 375 9.53 71.04 49.25
N GLN A 376 8.98 71.75 48.26
CA GLN A 376 8.91 71.26 46.87
C GLN A 376 10.29 71.18 46.19
N LEU A 377 11.21 72.09 46.53
CA LEU A 377 12.57 72.07 45.99
C LEU A 377 13.36 70.87 46.53
N PHE A 378 13.13 70.52 47.79
CA PHE A 378 13.72 69.36 48.45
C PHE A 378 13.21 68.03 47.85
N GLN A 379 11.90 67.93 47.57
CA GLN A 379 11.30 66.74 46.93
C GLN A 379 11.86 66.49 45.51
N ARG A 380 12.02 67.54 44.69
CA ARG A 380 12.57 67.42 43.33
C ARG A 380 14.01 66.93 43.29
N VAL A 381 14.78 67.13 44.35
CA VAL A 381 16.18 66.70 44.43
C VAL A 381 16.32 65.30 45.03
N MET A 382 15.42 64.88 45.94
CA MET A 382 15.40 63.55 46.57
C MET A 382 14.89 62.42 45.66
N LEU A 383 13.96 62.70 44.74
CA LEU A 383 13.30 61.67 43.90
C LEU A 383 14.14 61.19 42.69
N VAL A 384 15.39 61.65 42.52
CA VAL A 384 16.27 61.21 41.42
C VAL A 384 17.07 59.94 41.78
N SER A 385 16.61 59.18 42.78
CA SER A 385 17.32 58.00 43.33
C SER A 385 16.42 56.77 43.40
N THR A 386 15.72 56.46 42.31
CA THR A 386 15.19 55.11 42.07
C THR A 386 15.51 54.75 40.62
N ASP A 387 16.59 53.97 40.43
CA ASP A 387 16.97 53.43 39.14
C ASP A 387 15.86 52.50 38.61
N PRO A 388 15.35 52.70 37.38
CA PRO A 388 14.37 51.81 36.75
C PRO A 388 15.08 50.57 36.16
N MET A 389 15.93 49.91 36.94
CA MET A 389 16.69 48.71 36.51
C MET A 389 16.27 47.44 37.26
N MET A 390 15.08 47.45 37.87
CA MET A 390 14.45 46.30 38.55
C MET A 390 13.05 45.96 37.99
N MET A 391 12.79 46.29 36.72
CA MET A 391 11.56 45.89 36.03
C MET A 391 11.91 45.27 34.67
N ALA A 392 12.57 44.12 34.70
CA ALA A 392 12.59 43.22 33.55
C ALA A 392 11.15 42.72 33.33
N LYS A 393 10.43 43.31 32.37
CA LYS A 393 9.17 42.76 31.86
C LYS A 393 9.45 41.35 31.34
N SER A 394 8.96 40.32 32.02
CA SER A 394 8.95 38.95 31.51
C SER A 394 8.14 38.93 30.21
N ARG A 395 8.79 38.78 29.06
CA ARG A 395 8.09 38.44 27.82
C ARG A 395 7.70 36.96 27.91
N ARG A 396 6.40 36.68 28.06
CA ARG A 396 5.84 35.33 27.86
C ARG A 396 5.81 35.08 26.34
N TYR A 397 6.42 33.98 25.90
CA TYR A 397 6.20 33.43 24.57
C TYR A 397 4.99 32.51 24.64
N ASP A 398 3.94 32.82 23.87
CA ASP A 398 2.85 31.86 23.61
C ASP A 398 3.35 30.87 22.56
N VAL A 399 3.41 29.58 22.94
CA VAL A 399 3.72 28.48 22.04
C VAL A 399 2.39 27.94 21.52
N GLY A 400 2.17 28.02 20.21
CA GLY A 400 0.98 27.45 19.57
C GLY A 400 0.94 25.94 19.71
N THR A 401 -0.14 25.40 20.28
CA THR A 401 -0.30 23.97 20.58
C THR A 401 -0.73 23.13 19.38
N GLU A 402 -0.90 23.74 18.21
CA GLU A 402 -1.49 23.11 17.01
C GLU A 402 -0.53 22.15 16.28
N GLU A 403 0.79 22.29 16.47
CA GLU A 403 1.80 21.43 15.81
C GLU A 403 2.47 20.41 16.77
N MET A 404 1.97 20.28 18.00
CA MET A 404 2.60 19.40 18.99
C MET A 404 2.17 17.94 18.81
N THR A 405 3.14 17.02 18.81
CA THR A 405 2.87 15.58 18.88
C THR A 405 2.16 15.21 20.18
N SER A 406 1.38 14.13 20.18
CA SER A 406 0.57 13.68 21.33
C SER A 406 1.37 13.52 22.63
N ARG A 407 2.64 13.07 22.53
CA ARG A 407 3.56 12.98 23.68
C ARG A 407 3.99 14.37 24.21
N ALA A 408 4.23 15.33 23.32
CA ALA A 408 4.60 16.70 23.70
C ALA A 408 3.42 17.45 24.36
N LEU A 409 2.19 17.20 23.89
CA LEU A 409 0.97 17.78 24.46
C LEU A 409 0.69 17.25 25.88
N SER A 410 0.95 15.97 26.13
CA SER A 410 0.87 15.35 27.45
C SER A 410 1.81 16.02 28.46
N ILE A 411 3.08 16.18 28.10
CA ILE A 411 4.10 16.80 28.97
C ILE A 411 3.78 18.29 29.22
N TYR A 412 3.30 19.01 28.20
CA TYR A 412 2.87 20.41 28.35
C TYR A 412 1.74 20.56 29.36
N ASN A 413 0.72 19.70 29.31
CA ASN A 413 -0.41 19.73 30.25
C ASN A 413 0.01 19.34 31.67
N GLU A 414 0.93 18.39 31.81
CA GLU A 414 1.47 17.97 33.11
C GLU A 414 2.24 19.10 33.82
N LEU A 415 3.03 19.87 33.04
CA LEU A 415 3.76 21.05 33.54
C LEU A 415 2.84 22.23 33.85
N LYS A 416 1.76 22.42 33.07
CA LYS A 416 0.76 23.46 33.31
C LYS A 416 -0.01 23.22 34.62
N ASN A 417 -0.38 21.96 34.89
CA ASN A 417 -1.09 21.59 36.11
C ASN A 417 -0.20 21.72 37.35
N LYS A 418 1.09 21.37 37.28
CA LYS A 418 2.04 21.57 38.40
C LYS A 418 2.26 23.03 38.80
N ASN A 419 2.05 23.98 37.89
CA ASN A 419 2.21 25.41 38.16
C ASN A 419 0.94 26.09 38.70
N THR A 420 -0.18 25.37 38.81
CA THR A 420 -1.44 25.91 39.37
C THR A 420 -1.72 25.46 40.82
N GLU A 421 -0.87 24.61 41.41
CA GLU A 421 -0.94 24.16 42.80
C GLU A 421 0.02 24.89 43.77
N LYS A 422 0.47 26.10 43.43
CA LYS A 422 1.18 27.03 44.32
C LYS A 422 0.55 28.41 44.26
#